data_AF-C0XTP8-F1
#
_entry.id   AF-C0XTP8-F1
#
_cell.length_a   1.000
_cell.length_b   1.000
_cell.length_c   1.000
_cell.angle_alpha   90.00
_cell.angle_beta   90.00
_cell.angle_gamma   90.00
#
_symmetry.space_group_name_H-M   'P 1'
#
loop_
_entity.id
_entity.type
_entity.pdbx_description
1 polymer ?
#
loop_
_entity_poly.entity_id
_entity_poly.type
_entity_poly.pdbx_seq_one_letter_code
_entity_poly.pdbx_strand_id
1 'polypeptide(L)'
;MSDDDGIYELVPAPLGWLVAQYEVIALCVLVLGLNYDRIPDPLPVHWGPSGQADSWTDKSAGAVFGMLAISIVPLGVLTSVIVYAAHQQAKIAHRELPKKAC
;
A
#
# COMPACT_ATOMS: atom_id res chain seq x y z
N MET A 1 8.26 -9.43 33.97
CA MET A 1 8.94 -8.21 33.49
C MET A 1 9.79 -8.68 32.33
N SER A 2 9.39 -8.40 31.09
CA SER A 2 10.07 -8.91 29.90
C SER A 2 11.44 -8.24 29.75
N ASP A 3 12.46 -9.03 29.44
CA ASP A 3 13.81 -8.59 29.07
C ASP A 3 13.78 -7.88 27.70
N ASP A 4 13.23 -6.67 27.67
CA ASP A 4 13.29 -5.78 26.50
C ASP A 4 14.46 -4.81 26.73
N ASP A 5 15.61 -5.15 26.17
CA ASP A 5 16.83 -4.34 26.16
C ASP A 5 16.73 -3.14 25.21
N GLY A 6 15.54 -2.87 24.64
CA GLY A 6 15.25 -1.72 23.81
C GLY A 6 15.95 -1.75 22.45
N ILE A 7 16.56 -2.88 22.09
CA ILE A 7 17.20 -3.08 20.80
C ILE A 7 16.15 -3.58 19.81
N TYR A 8 15.51 -2.63 19.11
CA TYR A 8 14.67 -2.95 17.96
C TYR A 8 15.54 -3.53 16.85
N GLU A 9 15.46 -4.84 16.63
CA GLU A 9 16.16 -5.48 15.52
C GLU A 9 15.51 -5.07 14.19
N LEU A 10 16.30 -4.47 13.30
CA LEU A 10 15.85 -4.02 11.99
C LEU A 10 15.61 -5.24 11.09
N VAL A 11 14.37 -5.70 11.01
CA VAL A 11 13.97 -6.75 10.08
C VAL A 11 13.93 -6.16 8.66
N PRO A 12 14.50 -6.84 7.63
CA PRO A 12 14.42 -6.37 6.27
C PRO A 12 12.95 -6.26 5.80
N ALA A 13 12.69 -5.29 4.92
CA ALA A 13 11.36 -5.12 4.35
C ALA A 13 10.92 -6.43 3.66
N PRO A 14 9.69 -6.92 3.92
CA PRO A 14 9.21 -8.18 3.37
C PRO A 14 8.86 -8.00 1.88
N LEU A 15 9.87 -8.09 1.02
CA LEU A 15 9.73 -7.81 -0.42
C LEU A 15 8.64 -8.66 -1.07
N GLY A 16 8.53 -9.94 -0.69
CA GLY A 16 7.48 -10.82 -1.20
C GLY A 16 6.07 -10.34 -0.86
N TRP A 17 5.86 -9.80 0.33
CA TRP A 17 4.57 -9.23 0.74
C TRP A 17 4.23 -7.96 -0.05
N LEU A 18 5.23 -7.09 -0.26
CA LEU A 18 5.07 -5.89 -1.06
C LEU A 18 4.70 -6.22 -2.51
N VAL A 19 5.41 -7.16 -3.13
CA VAL A 19 5.11 -7.64 -4.49
C VAL A 19 3.69 -8.22 -4.54
N ALA A 20 3.32 -9.09 -3.60
CA ALA A 20 1.97 -9.65 -3.55
C ALA A 20 0.90 -8.55 -3.49
N GLN A 21 1.14 -7.46 -2.75
CA GLN A 21 0.21 -6.34 -2.67
C GLN A 21 0.04 -5.62 -4.02
N TYR A 22 1.12 -5.42 -4.77
CA TYR A 22 1.07 -4.85 -6.12
C TYR A 22 0.37 -5.78 -7.12
N GLU A 23 0.61 -7.09 -7.03
CA GLU A 23 -0.04 -8.09 -7.89
C GLU A 23 -1.56 -8.12 -7.68
N VAL A 24 -2.02 -8.02 -6.43
CA VAL A 24 -3.46 -7.93 -6.13
C VAL A 24 -4.08 -6.68 -6.78
N ILE A 25 -3.40 -5.53 -6.70
CA ILE A 25 -3.88 -4.30 -7.34
C ILE A 25 -3.90 -4.46 -8.87
N ALA A 26 -2.85 -5.03 -9.46
CA ALA A 26 -2.76 -5.28 -10.90
C ALA A 26 -3.89 -6.21 -11.36
N LEU A 27 -4.17 -7.26 -10.59
CA LEU A 27 -5.28 -8.17 -10.85
C LEU A 27 -6.63 -7.45 -10.77
N CYS A 28 -6.86 -6.58 -9.79
CA CYS A 28 -8.08 -5.77 -9.71
C CYS A 28 -8.26 -4.86 -10.93
N VAL A 29 -7.19 -4.19 -11.38
CA VAL A 29 -7.22 -3.36 -12.60
C VAL A 29 -7.57 -4.22 -13.82
N LEU A 30 -6.94 -5.39 -13.95
CA LEU A 30 -7.19 -6.30 -15.06
C LEU A 30 -8.62 -6.82 -15.06
N VAL A 31 -9.15 -7.25 -13.91
CA VAL A 31 -10.52 -7.73 -13.76
C VAL A 31 -11.53 -6.63 -14.11
N LEU A 32 -11.33 -5.40 -13.61
CA LEU A 32 -12.19 -4.26 -13.95
C LEU A 32 -12.11 -3.89 -15.43
N GLY A 33 -10.91 -3.91 -16.02
CA GLY A 33 -10.71 -3.64 -17.45
C GLY A 33 -11.39 -4.66 -18.35
N LEU A 34 -11.20 -5.95 -18.05
CA LEU A 34 -11.83 -7.05 -18.82
C LEU A 34 -13.36 -7.10 -18.67
N ASN A 35 -13.89 -6.52 -17.60
CA ASN A 35 -15.34 -6.48 -17.32
C ASN A 35 -15.91 -5.07 -17.44
N TYR A 36 -15.18 -4.13 -18.05
CA TYR A 36 -15.56 -2.71 -18.05
C TYR A 36 -16.97 -2.52 -18.60
N ASP A 37 -17.33 -3.21 -19.69
CA ASP A 37 -18.66 -3.11 -20.32
C ASP A 37 -19.80 -3.65 -19.46
N ARG A 38 -19.52 -4.55 -18.50
CA ARG A 38 -20.52 -5.10 -17.57
C ARG A 38 -20.78 -4.18 -16.38
N ILE A 39 -19.96 -3.17 -16.17
CA ILE A 39 -20.14 -2.20 -15.09
C ILE A 39 -21.36 -1.33 -15.42
N PRO A 40 -22.34 -1.21 -14.50
CA PRO A 40 -23.55 -0.43 -14.70
C PRO A 40 -23.26 1.06 -14.86
N ASP A 41 -24.16 1.75 -15.54
CA ASP A 41 -24.17 3.20 -15.68
C ASP A 41 -25.57 3.72 -15.28
N PRO A 42 -25.71 4.49 -14.18
CA PRO A 42 -24.66 4.93 -13.26
C PRO A 42 -24.12 3.80 -12.37
N LEU A 43 -22.90 3.98 -11.83
CA LEU A 43 -22.31 3.05 -10.86
C LEU A 43 -22.41 3.58 -9.42
N PRO A 44 -22.54 2.69 -8.42
CA PRO A 44 -22.53 3.08 -7.02
C PRO A 44 -21.11 3.42 -6.57
N VAL A 45 -20.97 4.45 -5.75
CA VAL A 45 -19.67 4.92 -5.21
C VAL A 45 -19.63 4.98 -3.69
N HIS A 46 -20.78 4.81 -3.04
CA HIS A 46 -20.88 4.70 -1.59
C HIS A 46 -22.01 3.73 -1.22
N TRP A 47 -21.85 3.05 -0.09
CA TRP A 47 -22.83 2.13 0.47
C TRP A 47 -23.14 2.54 1.90
N GLY A 48 -24.43 2.72 2.18
CA GLY A 48 -24.90 3.06 3.51
C GLY A 48 -24.85 1.88 4.49
N PRO A 49 -25.16 2.11 5.78
CA PRO A 49 -25.13 1.07 6.81
C PRO A 49 -26.08 -0.10 6.57
N SER A 50 -27.10 0.08 5.72
CA SER A 50 -28.03 -0.96 5.31
C SER A 50 -27.49 -1.89 4.22
N GLY A 51 -26.29 -1.62 3.70
CA GLY A 51 -25.71 -2.32 2.54
C GLY A 51 -26.28 -1.86 1.19
N GLN A 52 -27.21 -0.90 1.19
CA GLN A 52 -27.73 -0.32 -0.05
C GLN A 52 -26.83 0.82 -0.53
N ALA A 53 -26.68 0.92 -1.85
CA ALA A 53 -25.99 2.06 -2.46
C ALA A 53 -26.82 3.34 -2.27
N ASP A 54 -26.21 4.35 -1.66
CA ASP A 54 -26.83 5.64 -1.35
C ASP A 54 -26.16 6.81 -2.11
N SER A 55 -25.10 6.54 -2.88
CA SER A 55 -24.45 7.50 -3.78
C SER A 55 -24.04 6.85 -5.10
N TRP A 56 -24.20 7.59 -6.18
CA TRP A 56 -24.05 7.14 -7.57
C TRP A 56 -23.34 8.19 -8.42
N THR A 57 -22.66 7.74 -9.48
CA THR A 57 -22.01 8.62 -10.46
C THR A 57 -22.07 8.04 -11.87
N ASP A 58 -21.94 8.91 -12.87
CA ASP A 58 -21.86 8.49 -14.27
C ASP A 58 -20.62 7.66 -14.53
N LYS A 59 -20.77 6.62 -15.36
CA LYS A 59 -19.66 5.73 -15.68
C LYS A 59 -18.56 6.45 -16.45
N SER A 60 -17.38 6.46 -15.85
CA SER A 60 -16.16 6.93 -16.46
C SER A 60 -14.98 6.08 -15.99
N ALA A 61 -13.89 6.09 -16.74
CA ALA A 61 -12.65 5.44 -16.31
C ALA A 61 -12.18 5.99 -14.95
N GLY A 62 -12.33 7.30 -14.73
CA GLY A 62 -12.04 7.93 -13.45
C GLY A 62 -12.89 7.38 -12.31
N ALA A 63 -14.19 7.20 -12.51
CA ALA A 63 -15.08 6.63 -11.50
C ALA A 63 -14.78 5.15 -11.20
N VAL A 64 -14.49 4.34 -12.23
CA VAL A 64 -14.21 2.90 -12.08
C VAL A 64 -12.84 2.63 -11.43
N PHE A 65 -11.80 3.36 -11.85
CA PHE A 65 -10.42 3.11 -11.41
C PHE A 65 -9.95 4.06 -10.30
N GLY A 66 -10.70 5.11 -9.98
CA GLY A 66 -10.29 6.14 -9.03
C GLY A 66 -10.01 5.61 -7.63
N MET A 67 -10.79 4.64 -7.16
CA MET A 67 -10.59 4.04 -5.83
C MET A 67 -9.32 3.19 -5.76
N LEU A 68 -8.93 2.53 -6.86
CA LEU A 68 -7.65 1.83 -6.98
C LEU A 68 -6.48 2.82 -7.02
N ALA A 69 -6.64 3.96 -7.67
CA ALA A 69 -5.62 5.01 -7.67
C ALA A 69 -5.33 5.53 -6.25
N ILE A 70 -6.36 5.70 -5.42
CA ILE A 70 -6.22 6.07 -4.01
C ILE A 70 -5.48 5.00 -3.21
N SER A 71 -5.54 3.73 -3.59
CA SER A 71 -4.80 2.64 -2.92
C SER A 71 -3.33 2.57 -3.35
N ILE A 72 -3.03 2.89 -4.60
CA ILE A 72 -1.67 2.87 -5.15
C ILE A 72 -0.81 3.98 -4.55
N VAL A 73 -1.37 5.16 -4.31
CA VAL A 73 -0.59 6.32 -3.84
C VAL A 73 0.02 6.09 -2.45
N PRO A 74 -0.73 5.71 -1.40
CA PRO A 74 -0.17 5.35 -0.11
C PRO A 74 0.81 4.17 -0.20
N LEU A 75 0.45 3.11 -0.94
CA LEU A 75 1.31 1.94 -1.06
C LEU A 75 2.64 2.26 -1.75
N GLY A 76 2.64 3.07 -2.81
CA GLY A 76 3.83 3.47 -3.53
C GLY A 76 4.66 4.50 -2.78
N VAL A 77 4.04 5.56 -2.27
CA VAL A 77 4.76 6.69 -1.67
C VAL A 77 5.16 6.38 -0.23
N LEU A 78 4.23 6.01 0.64
CA LEU A 78 4.52 5.85 2.07
C LEU A 78 5.46 4.67 2.31
N THR A 79 5.23 3.53 1.64
CA THR A 79 6.12 2.38 1.77
C THR A 79 7.54 2.72 1.34
N SER A 80 7.71 3.39 0.19
CA SER A 80 9.04 3.78 -0.29
C SER A 80 9.72 4.74 0.68
N VAL A 81 8.99 5.72 1.23
CA VAL A 81 9.51 6.66 2.22
C VAL A 81 9.93 5.95 3.51
N ILE A 82 9.10 5.04 4.03
CA ILE A 82 9.39 4.29 5.27
C ILE A 82 10.62 3.40 5.06
N VAL A 83 10.67 2.63 3.97
CA VAL A 83 11.81 1.76 3.64
C VAL A 83 13.09 2.58 3.48
N TYR A 84 13.02 3.70 2.76
CA TYR A 84 14.15 4.61 2.60
C TYR A 84 14.62 5.17 3.95
N ALA A 85 13.71 5.71 4.76
CA ALA A 85 14.02 6.29 6.06
C ALA A 85 14.65 5.26 7.00
N ALA A 86 14.08 4.05 7.08
CA ALA A 86 14.62 2.95 7.90
C ALA A 86 16.04 2.57 7.45
N HIS A 87 16.27 2.48 6.13
CA HIS A 87 17.59 2.19 5.58
C HIS A 87 18.60 3.32 5.86
N GLN A 88 18.20 4.59 5.82
CA GLN A 88 19.07 5.71 6.20
C GLN A 88 19.42 5.68 7.69
N GLN A 89 18.45 5.43 8.56
CA GLN A 89 18.68 5.31 10.00
C GLN A 89 19.68 4.18 10.31
N ALA A 90 19.53 3.02 9.67
CA ALA A 90 20.45 1.90 9.81
C ALA A 90 21.89 2.27 9.41
N LYS A 91 22.05 2.99 8.29
CA LYS A 91 23.36 3.47 7.82
C LYS A 91 24.01 4.46 8.77
N ILE A 92 23.24 5.37 9.35
CA ILE A 92 23.73 6.36 10.32
C ILE A 92 24.17 5.64 11.59
N ALA A 93 23.32 4.78 12.17
CA ALA A 93 23.63 4.03 13.38
C ALA A 93 24.92 3.18 13.22
N HIS A 94 25.10 2.51 12.09
CA HIS A 94 26.32 1.74 11.82
C HIS A 94 27.59 2.60 11.73
N ARG A 95 27.50 3.86 11.27
CA ARG A 95 28.66 4.77 11.21
C ARG A 95 29.14 5.21 12.60
N GLU A 96 28.21 5.34 13.54
CA GLU A 96 28.50 5.77 14.91
C GLU A 96 29.04 4.64 15.80
N LEU A 97 29.04 3.38 15.32
CA LEU A 97 29.60 2.26 16.07
C LEU A 97 31.13 2.39 16.18
N PRO A 98 31.73 2.18 17.37
CA PRO A 98 33.17 2.22 17.54
C PRO A 98 33.82 1.12 16.68
N LYS A 99 34.75 1.51 15.81
CA LYS A 99 35.54 0.56 15.02
C LYS A 99 36.35 -0.29 15.99
N LYS A 100 36.25 -1.62 15.88
CA LYS A 100 37.10 -2.55 16.65
C LYS A 100 38.56 -2.17 16.41
N ALA A 101 39.28 -1.83 17.48
CA ALA A 101 40.72 -1.62 17.40
C ALA A 101 41.37 -2.97 17.04
N CYS A 102 42.13 -3.00 15.94
CA CYS A 102 43.07 -4.10 15.64
C CYS A 102 44.21 -4.11 16.66
#